data_AF-K1SQW9-F1
#
_entry.id   AF-K1SQW9-F1
#
_cell.length_a   1.000
_cell.length_b   1.000
_cell.length_c   1.000
_cell.angle_alpha   90.00
_cell.angle_beta   90.00
_cell.angle_gamma   90.00
#
_symmetry.space_group_name_H-M   'P 1'
#
loop_
_entity.id
_entity.type
_entity.pdbx_description
1 polymer ?
#
loop_
_entity_poly.entity_id
_entity_poly.type
_entity_poly.pdbx_seq_one_letter_code
_entity_poly.pdbx_strand_id
1 'polypeptide(L)'
;MTIQKGETTADKKVLIIENFQYLLKGDTLFLQELIRFLKEKKEALLVILTTYASGWVENSMISKVGNLAFSVSGFLKVKELPFSAMRKIFSDYTVQESISLYATLGGLPGLWRLLYPQNSAEENLIRLLLQRNSFLPELMIKWLSEELRETAVYDTILATLADGRHGKLNDMYAHTGFSRAKISVYLKNLMELELVEKVLPGTYEICNAFVRFYFCFLFPHQTSERTEGSTFYEKYIREEYNDFQLLTYRRICQ
;
A
#
# COMPACT_ATOMS: atom_id res chain seq x y z
N MET A 1 15.95 -15.75 6.54
CA MET A 1 16.98 -15.65 5.49
C MET A 1 16.87 -16.89 4.64
N THR A 2 16.22 -16.79 3.48
CA THR A 2 15.97 -17.93 2.59
C THR A 2 16.84 -17.75 1.35
N ILE A 3 17.80 -18.65 1.13
CA ILE A 3 18.66 -18.63 -0.06
C ILE A 3 18.03 -19.57 -1.08
N GLN A 4 17.48 -19.03 -2.18
CA GLN A 4 17.00 -19.82 -3.31
C GLN A 4 18.03 -19.80 -4.45
N LYS A 5 18.29 -20.96 -5.05
CA LYS A 5 19.32 -21.19 -6.07
C LYS A 5 18.63 -21.41 -7.42
N GLY A 6 18.93 -20.58 -8.43
CA GLY A 6 18.49 -20.80 -9.82
C GLY A 6 19.63 -21.34 -10.70
N GLU A 7 19.33 -22.19 -11.69
CA GLU A 7 20.29 -22.82 -12.63
C GLU A 7 20.28 -22.09 -14.01
N THR A 8 21.27 -22.13 -14.91
CA THR A 8 22.74 -21.91 -14.91
C THR A 8 23.17 -21.38 -16.30
N THR A 9 24.29 -20.63 -16.41
CA THR A 9 25.34 -20.74 -17.45
C THR A 9 26.50 -19.81 -17.02
N ALA A 10 27.64 -20.41 -16.62
CA ALA A 10 28.50 -19.92 -15.53
C ALA A 10 27.68 -19.76 -14.22
N ASP A 11 28.18 -20.26 -13.08
CA ASP A 11 27.45 -20.24 -11.80
C ASP A 11 27.28 -18.80 -11.27
N LYS A 12 26.46 -18.00 -11.94
CA LYS A 12 26.02 -16.67 -11.51
C LYS A 12 25.11 -16.90 -10.31
N LYS A 13 25.70 -16.78 -9.13
CA LYS A 13 24.96 -16.89 -7.88
C LYS A 13 24.09 -15.64 -7.73
N VAL A 14 22.88 -15.82 -7.21
CA VAL A 14 21.97 -14.73 -6.84
C VAL A 14 21.73 -14.79 -5.34
N LEU A 15 21.88 -13.67 -4.66
CA LEU A 15 21.50 -13.48 -3.26
C LEU A 15 20.35 -12.49 -3.21
N ILE A 16 19.21 -12.93 -2.67
CA ILE A 16 18.05 -12.06 -2.44
C ILE A 16 17.97 -11.75 -0.96
N ILE A 17 17.96 -10.45 -0.63
CA ILE A 17 17.79 -9.96 0.74
C ILE A 17 16.46 -9.23 0.80
N GLU A 18 15.49 -9.88 1.43
CA GLU A 18 14.15 -9.35 1.56
C GLU A 18 14.04 -8.33 2.68
N ASN A 19 13.27 -7.27 2.42
CA ASN A 19 13.00 -6.18 3.35
C ASN A 19 14.28 -5.58 3.97
N PHE A 20 15.28 -5.33 3.13
CA PHE A 20 16.61 -4.87 3.56
C PHE A 20 16.57 -3.53 4.33
N GLN A 21 15.51 -2.74 4.19
CA GLN A 21 15.31 -1.50 4.94
C GLN A 21 15.31 -1.72 6.46
N TYR A 22 14.90 -2.90 6.95
CA TYR A 22 14.99 -3.21 8.38
C TYR A 22 16.43 -3.45 8.83
N LEU A 23 17.27 -4.06 7.99
CA LEU A 23 18.70 -4.22 8.28
C LEU A 23 19.38 -2.85 8.37
N LEU A 24 19.06 -1.95 7.45
CA LEU A 24 19.54 -0.56 7.48
C LEU A 24 18.99 0.30 8.63
N LYS A 25 17.86 -0.10 9.24
CA LYS A 25 17.34 0.53 10.46
C LYS A 25 18.11 0.05 11.69
N GLY A 26 18.52 -1.22 11.73
CA GLY A 26 19.27 -1.80 12.86
C GLY A 26 20.77 -1.51 12.83
N ASP A 27 21.38 -1.46 11.64
CA ASP A 27 22.82 -1.24 11.45
C ASP A 27 23.08 -0.42 10.16
N THR A 28 23.65 0.77 10.32
CA THR A 28 23.99 1.65 9.19
C THR A 28 25.20 1.18 8.40
N LEU A 29 26.03 0.28 8.96
CA LEU A 29 27.21 -0.27 8.30
C LEU A 29 26.88 -1.45 7.38
N PHE A 30 25.69 -2.06 7.51
CA PHE A 30 25.29 -3.24 6.74
C PHE A 30 25.58 -3.11 5.23
N LEU A 31 25.17 -2.00 4.62
CA LEU A 31 25.34 -1.80 3.18
C LEU A 31 26.82 -1.61 2.81
N GLN A 32 27.60 -0.94 3.67
CA GLN A 32 29.04 -0.77 3.48
C GLN A 32 29.77 -2.12 3.51
N GLU A 33 29.44 -2.97 4.48
CA GLU A 33 30.01 -4.31 4.63
C GLU A 33 29.62 -5.22 3.47
N LEU A 34 28.36 -5.17 3.04
CA LEU A 34 27.88 -5.89 1.86
C LEU A 34 28.65 -5.47 0.60
N ILE A 35 28.85 -4.16 0.39
CA ILE A 35 29.62 -3.65 -0.75
C ILE A 35 31.08 -4.11 -0.67
N ARG A 36 31.70 -4.09 0.51
CA ARG A 36 33.07 -4.58 0.70
C ARG A 36 33.18 -6.06 0.34
N PHE A 37 32.28 -6.88 0.87
CA PHE A 37 32.19 -8.31 0.57
C PHE A 37 32.07 -8.57 -0.94
N LEU A 38 31.23 -7.79 -1.64
CA LEU A 38 31.05 -7.94 -3.08
C LEU A 38 32.30 -7.56 -3.88
N LYS A 39 33.06 -6.56 -3.44
CA LYS A 39 34.32 -6.15 -4.09
C LYS A 39 35.45 -7.16 -3.91
N GLU A 40 35.51 -7.84 -2.76
CA GLU A 40 36.52 -8.84 -2.45
C GLU A 40 36.24 -10.20 -3.11
N LYS A 41 34.99 -10.46 -3.48
CA LYS A 41 34.56 -11.72 -4.08
C LYS A 41 35.06 -11.83 -5.53
N LYS A 42 35.74 -12.94 -5.84
CA LYS A 42 36.23 -13.25 -7.21
C LYS A 42 35.17 -13.88 -8.13
N GLU A 43 34.14 -14.48 -7.54
CA GLU A 43 33.03 -15.11 -8.27
C GLU A 43 31.92 -14.10 -8.57
N ALA A 44 31.29 -14.23 -9.74
CA ALA A 44 30.13 -13.41 -10.10
C ALA A 44 28.93 -13.68 -9.18
N LEU A 45 28.52 -12.67 -8.40
CA LEU A 45 27.36 -12.70 -7.52
C LEU A 45 26.47 -11.48 -7.80
N LEU A 46 25.20 -11.73 -8.13
CA LEU A 46 24.17 -10.69 -8.19
C LEU A 46 23.47 -10.62 -6.82
N VAL A 47 23.40 -9.43 -6.25
CA VAL A 47 22.60 -9.18 -5.03
C VAL A 47 21.37 -8.38 -5.38
N ILE A 48 20.21 -8.89 -5.00
CA ILE A 48 18.91 -8.22 -5.13
C ILE A 48 18.44 -7.85 -3.74
N LEU A 49 18.30 -6.56 -3.49
CA LEU A 49 17.71 -6.02 -2.26
C LEU A 49 16.25 -5.69 -2.54
N THR A 50 15.31 -6.34 -1.84
CA THR A 50 13.88 -6.08 -2.01
C THR A 50 13.32 -5.31 -0.82
N THR A 51 12.33 -4.46 -1.08
CA THR A 51 11.61 -3.68 -0.06
C THR A 51 10.19 -3.45 -0.56
N TYR A 52 9.20 -3.54 0.33
CA TYR A 52 7.84 -3.08 0.04
C TYR A 52 7.71 -1.56 0.21
N ALA A 53 8.62 -0.90 0.94
CA ALA A 53 8.60 0.53 1.20
C ALA A 53 9.27 1.30 0.07
N SER A 54 8.67 1.27 -1.13
CA SER A 54 9.26 1.90 -2.31
C SER A 54 9.29 3.44 -2.18
N GLY A 55 8.29 4.03 -1.52
CA GLY A 55 8.27 5.45 -1.17
C GLY A 55 9.43 5.85 -0.24
N TRP A 56 9.86 4.99 0.68
CA TRP A 56 11.06 5.21 1.48
C TRP A 56 12.34 5.22 0.63
N VAL A 57 12.43 4.35 -0.38
CA VAL A 57 13.58 4.34 -1.31
C VAL A 57 13.67 5.66 -2.06
N GLU A 58 12.55 6.13 -2.61
CA GLU A 58 12.49 7.35 -3.41
C GLU A 58 12.77 8.62 -2.60
N ASN A 59 12.29 8.68 -1.36
CA ASN A 59 12.29 9.93 -0.59
C ASN A 59 13.38 10.00 0.50
N SER A 60 13.87 8.85 1.00
CA SER A 60 14.66 8.82 2.25
C SER A 60 15.93 7.98 2.17
N MET A 61 15.99 6.93 1.34
CA MET A 61 17.15 6.01 1.31
C MET A 61 18.45 6.73 0.99
N ILE A 62 18.47 7.57 -0.06
CA ILE A 62 19.71 8.27 -0.50
C ILE A 62 20.29 9.10 0.64
N SER A 63 19.43 9.84 1.36
CA SER A 63 19.87 10.66 2.49
C SER A 63 20.49 9.84 3.62
N LYS A 64 20.06 8.58 3.77
CA LYS A 64 20.51 7.67 4.82
C LYS A 64 21.76 6.89 4.46
N VAL A 65 21.90 6.46 3.20
CA VAL A 65 23.05 5.65 2.74
C VAL A 65 24.16 6.49 2.09
N GLY A 66 23.88 7.75 1.76
CA GLY A 66 24.84 8.68 1.16
C GLY A 66 25.50 8.12 -0.11
N ASN A 67 26.82 8.26 -0.19
CA ASN A 67 27.60 7.84 -1.36
C ASN A 67 27.55 6.33 -1.65
N LEU A 68 27.11 5.50 -0.69
CA LEU A 68 26.92 4.06 -0.94
C LEU A 68 25.82 3.80 -2.00
N ALA A 69 24.89 4.75 -2.20
CA ALA A 69 23.88 4.66 -3.24
C ALA A 69 24.49 4.49 -4.65
N PHE A 70 25.66 5.07 -4.91
CA PHE A 70 26.36 4.93 -6.20
C PHE A 70 26.86 3.50 -6.47
N SER A 71 26.90 2.62 -5.45
CA SER A 71 27.24 1.21 -5.61
C SER A 71 26.02 0.34 -5.99
N VAL A 72 24.80 0.90 -5.98
CA VAL A 72 23.59 0.21 -6.44
C VAL A 72 23.50 0.34 -7.95
N SER A 73 23.56 -0.80 -8.66
CA SER A 73 23.61 -0.81 -10.13
C SER A 73 22.30 -0.45 -10.82
N GLY A 74 21.17 -0.51 -10.11
CA GLY A 74 19.88 -0.17 -10.67
C GLY A 74 18.74 -0.29 -9.67
N PHE A 75 17.62 0.35 -10.00
CA PHE A 75 16.38 0.30 -9.23
C PHE A 75 15.26 -0.23 -10.13
N LEU A 76 14.49 -1.17 -9.62
CA LEU A 76 13.30 -1.69 -10.28
C LEU A 76 12.11 -1.51 -9.34
N LYS A 77 11.26 -0.52 -9.63
CA LYS A 77 9.99 -0.33 -8.93
C LYS A 77 8.91 -1.18 -9.58
N VAL A 78 8.44 -2.19 -8.86
CA VAL A 78 7.27 -2.97 -9.27
C VAL A 78 6.02 -2.18 -8.89
N LYS A 79 5.31 -1.67 -9.89
CA LYS A 79 4.07 -0.91 -9.70
C LYS A 79 2.87 -1.85 -9.61
N GLU A 80 1.79 -1.33 -9.04
CA GLU A 80 0.47 -1.94 -9.11
C GLU A 80 0.07 -2.25 -10.57
N LEU A 81 -0.68 -3.33 -10.76
CA LEU A 81 -1.21 -3.70 -12.06
C LEU A 81 -2.27 -2.68 -12.51
N PRO A 82 -2.26 -2.24 -13.77
CA PRO A 82 -3.22 -1.26 -14.25
C PRO A 82 -4.63 -1.88 -14.35
N PHE A 83 -5.64 -1.03 -14.40
CA PHE A 83 -7.04 -1.44 -14.60
C PHE A 83 -7.24 -2.30 -15.87
N SER A 84 -6.49 -2.03 -16.93
CA SER A 84 -6.51 -2.84 -18.16
C SER A 84 -6.10 -4.29 -17.91
N ALA A 85 -5.21 -4.56 -16.96
CA ALA A 85 -4.86 -5.93 -16.57
C ALA A 85 -6.01 -6.60 -15.82
N MET A 86 -6.74 -5.90 -14.94
CA MET A 86 -7.94 -6.45 -14.30
C MET A 86 -8.99 -6.84 -15.35
N ARG A 87 -9.27 -5.96 -16.32
CA ARG A 87 -10.21 -6.25 -17.43
C ARG A 87 -9.79 -7.43 -18.28
N LYS A 88 -8.49 -7.65 -18.44
CA LYS A 88 -7.96 -8.80 -19.19
C LYS A 88 -8.05 -10.10 -18.39
N ILE A 89 -7.83 -10.05 -17.08
CA ILE A 89 -7.86 -11.24 -16.20
C ILE A 89 -9.30 -11.66 -15.93
N PHE A 90 -10.21 -10.70 -15.71
CA PHE A 90 -11.62 -10.94 -15.42
C PHE A 90 -12.49 -10.36 -16.54
N SER A 91 -12.50 -11.03 -17.69
CA SER A 91 -13.21 -10.58 -18.90
C SER A 91 -14.73 -10.53 -18.76
N ASP A 92 -15.27 -11.36 -17.86
CA ASP A 92 -16.71 -11.60 -17.75
C ASP A 92 -17.42 -10.49 -16.95
N TYR A 93 -16.66 -9.72 -16.16
CA TYR A 93 -17.21 -8.55 -15.48
C TYR A 93 -17.53 -7.42 -16.44
N THR A 94 -18.61 -6.73 -16.14
CA THR A 94 -18.90 -5.44 -16.76
C THR A 94 -17.81 -4.41 -16.42
N VAL A 95 -17.77 -3.31 -17.18
CA VAL A 95 -16.87 -2.19 -16.89
C VAL A 95 -17.08 -1.68 -15.47
N GLN A 96 -18.34 -1.52 -15.07
CA GLN A 96 -18.70 -0.96 -13.77
C GLN A 96 -18.31 -1.89 -12.62
N GLU A 97 -18.52 -3.19 -12.74
CA GLU A 97 -18.06 -4.17 -11.75
C GLU A 97 -16.55 -4.20 -11.61
N SER A 98 -15.83 -4.10 -12.74
CA SER A 98 -14.38 -4.02 -12.72
C SER A 98 -13.90 -2.75 -12.01
N ILE A 99 -14.55 -1.61 -12.25
CA ILE A 99 -14.23 -0.33 -11.59
C ILE A 99 -14.50 -0.44 -10.09
N SER A 100 -15.61 -1.04 -9.69
CA SER A 100 -15.92 -1.32 -8.29
C SER A 100 -14.79 -2.12 -7.63
N LEU A 101 -14.45 -3.29 -8.19
CA LEU A 101 -13.38 -4.14 -7.63
C LEU A 101 -12.03 -3.42 -7.60
N TYR A 102 -11.67 -2.70 -8.66
CA TYR A 102 -10.41 -1.96 -8.74
C TYR A 102 -10.37 -0.78 -7.76
N ALA A 103 -11.49 -0.08 -7.55
CA ALA A 103 -11.59 1.03 -6.61
C ALA A 103 -11.36 0.60 -5.16
N THR A 104 -11.72 -0.64 -4.83
CA THR A 104 -11.57 -1.19 -3.48
C THR A 104 -10.27 -1.97 -3.30
N LEU A 105 -9.86 -2.78 -4.28
CA LEU A 105 -8.70 -3.69 -4.15
C LEU A 105 -7.42 -3.12 -4.78
N GLY A 106 -7.51 -2.04 -5.55
CA GLY A 106 -6.39 -1.48 -6.29
C GLY A 106 -5.81 -2.44 -7.33
N GLY A 107 -4.59 -2.17 -7.77
CA GLY A 107 -3.85 -3.02 -8.70
C GLY A 107 -3.04 -4.12 -8.02
N LEU A 108 -3.55 -4.70 -6.94
CA LEU A 108 -2.84 -5.69 -6.12
C LEU A 108 -3.23 -7.13 -6.51
N PRO A 109 -2.48 -7.82 -7.40
CA PRO A 109 -2.84 -9.17 -7.85
C PRO A 109 -2.99 -10.19 -6.72
N GLY A 110 -2.29 -10.01 -5.59
CA GLY A 110 -2.48 -10.83 -4.40
C GLY A 110 -3.91 -10.80 -3.85
N LEU A 111 -4.57 -9.63 -3.88
CA LEU A 111 -5.98 -9.48 -3.49
C LEU A 111 -6.92 -10.02 -4.58
N TRP A 112 -6.58 -9.83 -5.85
CA TRP A 112 -7.39 -10.32 -6.97
C TRP A 112 -7.51 -11.84 -7.00
N ARG A 113 -6.47 -12.56 -6.55
CA ARG A 113 -6.50 -14.03 -6.40
C ARG A 113 -7.57 -14.54 -5.44
N LEU A 114 -8.08 -13.67 -4.56
CA LEU A 114 -9.12 -14.03 -3.60
C LEU A 114 -10.52 -13.90 -4.20
N LEU A 115 -10.68 -13.30 -5.39
CA LEU A 115 -11.96 -13.13 -6.06
C LEU A 115 -12.49 -14.46 -6.60
N TYR A 116 -13.80 -14.60 -6.55
CA TYR A 116 -14.54 -15.66 -7.25
C TYR A 116 -15.15 -15.04 -8.51
N PRO A 117 -14.62 -15.34 -9.72
CA PRO A 117 -15.07 -14.69 -10.96
C PRO A 117 -16.55 -14.88 -11.30
N GLN A 118 -17.16 -15.95 -10.78
CA GLN A 118 -18.57 -16.26 -10.96
C GLN A 118 -19.51 -15.42 -10.07
N ASN A 119 -18.98 -14.78 -9.04
CA ASN A 119 -19.73 -13.87 -8.19
C ASN A 119 -19.69 -12.48 -8.82
N SER A 120 -20.73 -11.68 -8.63
CA SER A 120 -20.71 -10.24 -8.91
C SER A 120 -19.63 -9.52 -8.10
N ALA A 121 -19.29 -8.30 -8.51
CA ALA A 121 -18.37 -7.45 -7.76
C ALA A 121 -18.84 -7.26 -6.30
N GLU A 122 -20.12 -6.97 -6.11
CA GLU A 122 -20.73 -6.75 -4.81
C GLU A 122 -20.63 -7.99 -3.90
N GLU A 123 -20.99 -9.16 -4.40
CA GLU A 123 -20.88 -10.42 -3.64
C GLU A 123 -19.44 -10.70 -3.21
N ASN A 124 -18.46 -10.41 -4.07
CA ASN A 124 -17.05 -10.52 -3.71
C ASN A 124 -16.65 -9.53 -2.63
N LEU A 125 -17.07 -8.26 -2.71
CA LEU A 125 -16.77 -7.26 -1.69
C LEU A 125 -17.40 -7.62 -0.35
N ILE A 126 -18.66 -8.04 -0.34
CA ILE A 126 -19.35 -8.49 0.88
C ILE A 126 -18.59 -9.64 1.53
N ARG A 127 -18.28 -10.69 0.78
CA ARG A 127 -17.57 -11.88 1.28
C ARG A 127 -16.17 -11.56 1.80
N LEU A 128 -15.45 -10.69 1.09
CA LEU A 128 -14.05 -10.42 1.41
C LEU A 128 -13.87 -9.40 2.54
N LEU A 129 -14.82 -8.47 2.71
CA LEU A 129 -14.62 -7.26 3.53
C LEU A 129 -15.72 -7.01 4.57
N LEU A 130 -16.96 -7.37 4.29
CA LEU A 130 -18.12 -6.82 5.02
C LEU A 130 -18.80 -7.82 5.96
N GLN A 131 -18.43 -9.11 5.89
CA GLN A 131 -18.85 -10.08 6.89
C GLN A 131 -18.06 -9.89 8.19
N ARG A 132 -18.68 -10.22 9.33
CA ARG A 132 -18.09 -10.08 10.67
C ARG A 132 -16.72 -10.72 10.82
N ASN A 133 -16.50 -11.85 10.14
CA ASN A 133 -15.26 -12.63 10.19
C ASN A 133 -14.46 -12.51 8.88
N SER A 134 -14.61 -11.39 8.16
CA SER A 134 -13.85 -11.13 6.95
C SER A 134 -12.37 -10.95 7.30
N PHE A 135 -11.51 -11.77 6.69
CA PHE A 135 -10.09 -11.79 7.00
C PHE A 135 -9.32 -10.54 6.51
N LEU A 136 -9.70 -9.95 5.37
CA LEU A 136 -8.90 -8.88 4.75
C LEU A 136 -8.82 -7.59 5.60
N PRO A 137 -9.93 -7.07 6.17
CA PRO A 137 -9.85 -5.92 7.06
C PRO A 137 -8.95 -6.17 8.27
N GLU A 138 -9.04 -7.36 8.89
CA GLU A 138 -8.20 -7.73 10.04
C GLU A 138 -6.72 -7.80 9.66
N LEU A 139 -6.40 -8.40 8.51
CA LEU A 139 -5.03 -8.46 7.99
C LEU A 139 -4.45 -7.05 7.78
N MET A 140 -5.25 -6.13 7.24
CA MET A 140 -4.83 -4.76 6.99
C MET A 140 -4.56 -4.00 8.29
N ILE A 141 -5.44 -4.09 9.28
CA ILE A 141 -5.24 -3.49 10.61
C ILE A 141 -3.96 -4.04 11.25
N LYS A 142 -3.77 -5.36 11.19
CA LYS A 142 -2.57 -6.01 11.72
C LYS A 142 -1.31 -5.47 11.03
N TRP A 143 -1.29 -5.44 9.71
CA TRP A 143 -0.17 -4.91 8.94
C TRP A 143 0.13 -3.44 9.29
N LEU A 144 -0.88 -2.58 9.35
CA LEU A 144 -0.70 -1.18 9.76
C LEU A 144 -0.13 -1.08 11.18
N SER A 145 -0.57 -1.91 12.11
CA SER A 145 -0.08 -1.90 13.50
C SER A 145 1.36 -2.37 13.65
N GLU A 146 1.83 -3.25 12.75
CA GLU A 146 3.22 -3.70 12.71
C GLU A 146 4.14 -2.62 12.11
N GLU A 147 3.63 -1.83 11.16
CA GLU A 147 4.38 -0.76 10.50
C GLU A 147 4.35 0.58 11.27
N LEU A 148 3.27 0.86 12.00
CA LEU A 148 2.98 2.17 12.61
C LEU A 148 2.85 2.04 14.14
N ARG A 149 3.75 2.70 14.88
CA ARG A 149 3.78 2.60 16.36
C ARG A 149 2.65 3.37 17.08
N GLU A 150 2.29 4.54 16.59
CA GLU A 150 1.25 5.40 17.18
C GLU A 150 -0.05 5.31 16.37
N THR A 151 -0.60 4.10 16.26
CA THR A 151 -1.74 3.78 15.37
C THR A 151 -2.89 4.77 15.52
N ALA A 152 -3.29 5.13 16.75
CA ALA A 152 -4.39 6.07 16.97
C ALA A 152 -4.22 7.43 16.27
N VAL A 153 -2.99 7.96 16.19
CA VAL A 153 -2.72 9.22 15.49
C VAL A 153 -2.79 9.02 13.97
N TYR A 154 -2.23 7.92 13.47
CA TYR A 154 -2.32 7.58 12.04
C TYR A 154 -3.76 7.34 11.62
N ASP A 155 -4.52 6.58 12.39
CA ASP A 155 -5.93 6.30 12.16
C ASP A 155 -6.75 7.59 12.12
N THR A 156 -6.48 8.52 13.05
CA THR A 156 -7.12 9.85 13.06
C THR A 156 -6.81 10.64 11.78
N ILE A 157 -5.55 10.64 11.33
CA ILE A 157 -5.15 11.34 10.10
C ILE A 157 -5.78 10.67 8.87
N LEU A 158 -5.73 9.34 8.77
CA LEU A 158 -6.31 8.59 7.66
C LEU A 158 -7.84 8.77 7.62
N ALA A 159 -8.54 8.70 8.75
CA ALA A 159 -9.98 9.00 8.83
C ALA A 159 -10.28 10.44 8.39
N THR A 160 -9.46 11.41 8.80
CA THR A 160 -9.60 12.82 8.38
C THR A 160 -9.42 12.98 6.87
N LEU A 161 -8.48 12.27 6.27
CA LEU A 161 -8.26 12.28 4.81
C LEU A 161 -9.38 11.54 4.06
N ALA A 162 -9.92 10.46 4.63
CA ALA A 162 -10.98 9.64 4.05
C ALA A 162 -12.33 10.38 3.97
N ASP A 163 -12.57 11.33 4.85
CA ASP A 163 -13.74 12.24 4.79
C ASP A 163 -13.73 13.16 3.55
N GLY A 164 -12.61 13.24 2.81
CA GLY A 164 -12.52 13.95 1.53
C GLY A 164 -12.55 15.48 1.61
N ARG A 165 -12.95 16.04 2.75
CA ARG A 165 -13.08 17.49 2.99
C ARG A 165 -11.84 18.14 3.58
N HIS A 166 -11.00 17.35 4.25
CA HIS A 166 -9.91 17.85 5.09
C HIS A 166 -8.52 17.46 4.56
N GLY A 167 -8.36 17.38 3.23
CA GLY A 167 -7.09 17.01 2.60
C GLY A 167 -5.95 18.03 2.79
N LYS A 168 -6.25 19.29 3.14
CA LYS A 168 -5.23 20.32 3.34
C LYS A 168 -4.64 20.26 4.74
N LEU A 169 -3.34 20.56 4.87
CA LEU A 169 -2.64 20.57 6.15
C LEU A 169 -3.31 21.47 7.21
N ASN A 170 -3.85 22.62 6.81
CA ASN A 170 -4.55 23.53 7.72
C ASN A 170 -5.91 22.98 8.17
N ASP A 171 -6.59 22.26 7.29
CA ASP A 171 -7.90 21.68 7.58
C ASP A 171 -7.73 20.48 8.52
N MET A 172 -6.72 19.63 8.29
CA MET A 172 -6.34 18.57 9.23
C MET A 172 -5.96 19.12 10.61
N TYR A 173 -5.20 20.22 10.66
CA TYR A 173 -4.86 20.89 11.91
C TYR A 173 -6.11 21.34 12.66
N ALA A 174 -7.04 22.01 11.98
CA ALA A 174 -8.27 22.50 12.58
C ALA A 174 -9.19 21.37 13.06
N HIS A 175 -9.26 20.27 12.29
CA HIS A 175 -10.12 19.12 12.60
C HIS A 175 -9.57 18.24 13.72
N THR A 176 -8.27 17.94 13.70
CA THR A 176 -7.64 16.98 14.64
C THR A 176 -7.08 17.64 15.90
N GLY A 177 -6.78 18.94 15.85
CA GLY A 177 -6.06 19.65 16.92
C GLY A 177 -4.57 19.30 17.03
N PHE A 178 -4.05 18.38 16.21
CA PHE A 178 -2.62 18.07 16.18
C PHE A 178 -1.83 19.21 15.55
N SER A 179 -0.62 19.47 16.06
CA SER A 179 0.25 20.49 15.46
C SER A 179 0.58 20.17 14.00
N ARG A 180 0.75 21.21 13.17
CA ARG A 180 1.15 21.05 11.76
C ARG A 180 2.45 20.26 11.59
N ALA A 181 3.40 20.48 12.50
CA ALA A 181 4.65 19.73 12.54
C ALA A 181 4.40 18.25 12.79
N LYS A 182 3.54 17.91 13.77
CA LYS A 182 3.10 16.53 14.03
C LYS A 182 2.45 15.94 12.77
N ILE A 183 1.41 16.56 12.22
CA ILE A 183 0.73 16.04 11.02
C ILE A 183 1.71 15.80 9.87
N SER A 184 2.65 16.74 9.63
CA SER A 184 3.64 16.60 8.55
C SER A 184 4.56 15.39 8.72
N VAL A 185 4.95 15.06 9.96
CA VAL A 185 5.76 13.86 10.25
C VAL A 185 4.98 12.58 9.93
N TYR A 186 3.70 12.50 10.28
CA TYR A 186 2.89 11.29 10.06
C TYR A 186 2.52 11.16 8.58
N LEU A 187 2.20 12.25 7.89
CA LEU A 187 2.03 12.25 6.44
C LEU A 187 3.29 11.78 5.72
N LYS A 188 4.48 12.20 6.17
CA LYS A 188 5.74 11.70 5.60
C LYS A 188 5.84 10.18 5.72
N ASN A 189 5.57 9.62 6.89
CA ASN A 189 5.64 8.18 7.10
C ASN A 189 4.59 7.42 6.27
N LEU A 190 3.37 7.96 6.14
CA LEU A 190 2.32 7.39 5.28
C LEU A 190 2.70 7.43 3.79
N MET A 191 3.35 8.50 3.33
CA MET A 191 3.87 8.61 1.96
C MET A 191 5.02 7.62 1.70
N GLU A 192 5.88 7.38 2.69
CA GLU A 192 6.96 6.37 2.57
C GLU A 192 6.44 4.94 2.40
N LEU A 193 5.23 4.67 2.91
CA LEU A 193 4.50 3.40 2.76
C LEU A 193 3.56 3.39 1.54
N GLU A 194 3.53 4.45 0.74
CA GLU A 194 2.60 4.61 -0.40
C GLU A 194 1.13 4.46 -0.01
N LEU A 195 0.77 4.91 1.20
CA LEU A 195 -0.60 4.94 1.69
C LEU A 195 -1.29 6.26 1.40
N VAL A 196 -0.52 7.34 1.45
CA VAL A 196 -0.96 8.71 1.17
C VAL A 196 -0.05 9.29 0.12
N GLU A 197 -0.58 10.20 -0.70
CA GLU A 197 0.21 10.99 -1.63
C GLU A 197 -0.13 12.48 -1.51
N LYS A 198 0.80 13.32 -1.98
CA LYS A 198 0.59 14.76 -2.07
C LYS A 198 0.13 15.10 -3.48
N VAL A 199 -1.16 15.38 -3.65
CA VAL A 199 -1.76 15.65 -4.98
C VAL A 199 -1.61 17.10 -5.43
N LEU A 200 -1.58 18.05 -4.49
CA LEU A 200 -1.37 19.48 -4.72
C LEU A 200 -0.51 20.07 -3.60
N PRO A 201 0.05 21.28 -3.76
CA PRO A 201 0.77 21.96 -2.69
C PRO A 201 -0.05 22.03 -1.39
N GLY A 202 0.39 21.26 -0.38
CA GLY A 202 -0.24 21.21 0.94
C GLY A 202 -1.54 20.40 1.02
N THR A 203 -1.93 19.69 -0.04
CA THR A 203 -3.12 18.83 -0.10
C THR A 203 -2.70 17.37 -0.29
N TYR A 204 -3.29 16.50 0.52
CA TYR A 204 -2.95 15.08 0.60
C TYR A 204 -4.22 14.23 0.40
N GLU A 205 -4.05 13.05 -0.18
CA GLU A 205 -5.13 12.09 -0.41
C GLU A 205 -4.63 10.66 -0.11
N ILE A 206 -5.52 9.77 0.34
CA ILE A 206 -5.19 8.35 0.50
C ILE A 206 -5.07 7.70 -0.88
N CYS A 207 -3.87 7.22 -1.20
CA CYS A 207 -3.58 6.64 -2.49
C CYS A 207 -3.69 5.12 -2.54
N ASN A 208 -3.55 4.42 -1.42
CA ASN A 208 -3.82 2.99 -1.40
C ASN A 208 -5.34 2.74 -1.45
N ALA A 209 -5.80 2.03 -2.48
CA ALA A 209 -7.23 1.80 -2.73
C ALA A 209 -7.92 1.07 -1.56
N PHE A 210 -7.26 0.06 -1.00
CA PHE A 210 -7.83 -0.75 0.06
C PHE A 210 -7.87 0.01 1.40
N VAL A 211 -6.80 0.74 1.73
CA VAL A 211 -6.78 1.63 2.90
C VAL A 211 -7.86 2.70 2.77
N ARG A 212 -8.02 3.31 1.59
CA ARG A 212 -9.07 4.31 1.35
C ARG A 212 -10.46 3.71 1.59
N PHE A 213 -10.76 2.56 0.99
CA PHE A 213 -12.04 1.86 1.20
C PHE A 213 -12.30 1.57 2.68
N TYR A 214 -11.29 1.09 3.40
CA TYR A 214 -11.41 0.79 4.81
C TYR A 214 -11.73 2.04 5.65
N PHE A 215 -11.00 3.13 5.46
CA PHE A 215 -11.23 4.34 6.26
C PHE A 215 -12.51 5.10 5.87
N CYS A 216 -12.98 4.97 4.63
CA CYS A 216 -14.28 5.52 4.22
C CYS A 216 -15.46 4.71 4.78
N PHE A 217 -15.42 3.37 4.70
CA PHE A 217 -16.63 2.56 4.92
C PHE A 217 -16.57 1.58 6.10
N LEU A 218 -15.39 1.20 6.59
CA LEU A 218 -15.27 0.21 7.65
C LEU A 218 -14.90 0.85 8.98
N PHE A 219 -13.91 1.74 8.98
CA PHE A 219 -13.43 2.43 10.18
C PHE A 219 -14.51 3.21 10.93
N PRO A 220 -15.47 3.90 10.28
CA PRO A 220 -16.50 4.66 11.00
C PRO A 220 -17.51 3.80 11.79
N HIS A 221 -17.56 2.49 11.53
CA HIS A 221 -18.60 1.60 12.06
C HIS A 221 -18.03 0.52 12.98
N GLN A 222 -18.82 0.08 13.97
CA GLN A 222 -18.40 -0.99 14.86
C GLN A 222 -18.38 -2.34 14.14
N THR A 223 -17.46 -3.22 14.52
CA THR A 223 -17.37 -4.59 13.97
C THR A 223 -18.67 -5.39 14.13
N SER A 224 -19.46 -5.12 15.17
CA SER A 224 -20.77 -5.74 15.39
C SER A 224 -21.80 -5.42 14.30
N GLU A 225 -21.68 -4.25 13.64
CA GLU A 225 -22.59 -3.83 12.56
C GLU A 225 -22.37 -4.64 11.28
N ARG A 226 -21.25 -5.34 11.16
CA ARG A 226 -20.88 -6.20 10.02
C ARG A 226 -21.42 -7.64 10.12
N THR A 227 -22.41 -7.88 10.99
CA THR A 227 -22.96 -9.24 11.22
C THR A 227 -23.61 -9.81 9.96
N GLU A 228 -24.32 -8.97 9.21
CA GLU A 228 -24.88 -9.30 7.90
C GLU A 228 -24.30 -8.35 6.86
N GLY A 229 -23.31 -8.81 6.09
CA GLY A 229 -22.53 -7.95 5.21
C GLY A 229 -23.33 -7.32 4.05
N SER A 230 -24.40 -7.98 3.59
CA SER A 230 -25.33 -7.42 2.60
C SER A 230 -26.07 -6.21 3.18
N THR A 231 -26.66 -6.34 4.37
CA THR A 231 -27.32 -5.24 5.07
C THR A 231 -26.36 -4.08 5.35
N PHE A 232 -25.10 -4.37 5.68
CA PHE A 232 -24.06 -3.35 5.81
C PHE A 232 -23.79 -2.62 4.49
N TYR A 233 -23.64 -3.36 3.40
CA TYR A 233 -23.40 -2.80 2.07
C TYR A 233 -24.54 -1.87 1.64
N GLU A 234 -25.79 -2.33 1.76
CA GLU A 234 -26.98 -1.52 1.44
C GLU A 234 -27.03 -0.22 2.24
N LYS A 235 -26.75 -0.31 3.55
CA LYS A 235 -26.94 0.81 4.46
C LYS A 235 -25.85 1.86 4.38
N TYR A 236 -24.60 1.46 4.19
CA TYR A 236 -23.43 2.34 4.37
C TYR A 236 -22.56 2.50 3.13
N ILE A 237 -22.72 1.67 2.10
CA ILE A 237 -21.84 1.68 0.93
C ILE A 237 -22.62 2.04 -0.32
N ARG A 238 -23.74 1.37 -0.62
CA ARG A 238 -24.40 1.42 -1.94
C ARG A 238 -24.58 2.84 -2.50
N GLU A 239 -25.13 3.75 -1.70
CA GLU A 239 -25.42 5.12 -2.13
C GLU A 239 -24.16 5.96 -2.38
N GLU A 240 -23.15 5.85 -1.51
CA GLU A 240 -21.93 6.67 -1.56
C GLU A 240 -20.84 6.07 -2.46
N TYR A 241 -21.00 4.83 -2.90
CA TYR A 241 -19.93 4.10 -3.58
C TYR A 241 -19.59 4.65 -4.96
N ASN A 242 -20.56 5.24 -5.67
CA ASN A 242 -20.30 5.91 -6.94
C ASN A 242 -19.35 7.10 -6.76
N ASP A 243 -19.58 7.91 -5.72
CA ASP A 243 -18.72 9.06 -5.39
C ASP A 243 -17.34 8.60 -4.95
N PHE A 244 -17.25 7.52 -4.15
CA PHE A 244 -15.99 6.89 -3.78
C PHE A 244 -15.16 6.44 -5.00
N GLN A 245 -15.83 5.94 -6.04
CA GLN A 245 -15.16 5.49 -7.27
C GLN A 245 -14.60 6.63 -8.13
N LEU A 246 -15.04 7.88 -7.96
CA LEU A 246 -14.59 9.03 -8.77
C LEU A 246 -13.07 9.18 -8.76
N LEU A 247 -12.41 8.92 -7.63
CA LEU A 247 -10.95 8.96 -7.57
C LEU A 247 -10.29 7.87 -8.43
N THR A 248 -10.93 6.70 -8.50
CA THR A 248 -10.46 5.58 -9.32
C THR A 248 -10.57 5.91 -10.80
N TYR A 249 -11.65 6.57 -11.25
CA TYR A 249 -11.76 7.06 -12.63
C TYR A 249 -10.60 7.99 -12.99
N ARG A 250 -10.25 8.95 -12.12
CA ARG A 250 -9.11 9.85 -12.33
C ARG A 250 -7.81 9.08 -12.55
N ARG A 251 -7.58 8.01 -11.78
CA ARG A 251 -6.36 7.19 -11.85
C ARG A 251 -6.31 6.27 -13.05
N ILE A 252 -7.46 5.79 -13.52
CA ILE A 252 -7.54 4.94 -14.72
C ILE A 252 -7.23 5.77 -15.98
N CYS A 253 -7.63 7.04 -16.00
CA CYS A 253 -7.48 7.93 -17.15
C CYS A 253 -6.12 8.67 -17.23
N GLN A 254 -5.23 8.48 -16.25
CA GLN A 254 -3.86 9.04 -16.23
C GLN A 254 -2.87 8.09 -16.91
#